data_AF-A0A5D4FXH6-F1
#
_entry.id   AF-A0A5D4FXH6-F1
#
_cell.length_a   1.000
_cell.length_b   1.000
_cell.length_c   1.000
_cell.angle_alpha   90.00
_cell.angle_beta   90.00
_cell.angle_gamma   90.00
#
_symmetry.space_group_name_H-M   'P 1'
#
loop_
_entity.id
_entity.type
_entity.pdbx_description
1 polymer ?
#
loop_
_entity_poly.entity_id
_entity_poly.type
_entity_poly.pdbx_seq_one_letter_code
_entity_poly.pdbx_strand_id
1 'polypeptide(L)'
;MAKKSTPVDSGKSKGKKASAPRGGGPAVIATNRKARHDYHILDTYECGVVLVGTEVKALREGKASLVDAYATIDAGEVWLRGLHIPEYSRGNYWNHTPRRVRKLLLHRREIDSLMGKVRDGNHTLVPLQLYFVDGKLKCELALARGKQDYDKRQDIKRRTEEREVVRELGRKIKGMKG
;
A
#
# COMPACT_ATOMS: atom_id res chain seq x y z
N MET A 1 50.59 2.00 -13.70
CA MET A 1 49.72 1.15 -12.87
C MET A 1 50.05 1.37 -11.40
N ALA A 2 49.14 1.96 -10.61
CA ALA A 2 48.91 1.72 -9.17
C ALA A 2 47.93 2.80 -8.66
N LYS A 3 46.79 2.35 -8.15
CA LYS A 3 45.57 3.13 -7.91
C LYS A 3 45.69 3.99 -6.64
N LYS A 4 45.36 5.27 -6.72
CA LYS A 4 45.08 6.14 -5.56
C LYS A 4 43.76 5.71 -4.92
N SER A 5 43.80 5.29 -3.67
CA SER A 5 42.63 5.01 -2.83
C SER A 5 42.08 6.31 -2.25
N THR A 6 40.87 6.70 -2.65
CA THR A 6 40.09 7.73 -1.98
C THR A 6 39.22 7.09 -0.89
N PRO A 7 39.11 7.68 0.33
CA PRO A 7 38.23 7.18 1.37
C PRO A 7 36.77 7.53 1.05
N VAL A 8 35.90 6.53 1.18
CA VAL A 8 34.46 6.63 0.93
C VAL A 8 33.79 7.18 2.20
N ASP A 9 33.22 8.38 2.09
CA ASP A 9 32.47 9.05 3.16
C ASP A 9 31.16 8.30 3.45
N SER A 10 31.13 7.58 4.58
CA SER A 10 29.94 6.87 5.06
C SER A 10 28.98 7.85 5.75
N GLY A 11 28.19 8.56 4.94
CA GLY A 11 27.07 9.36 5.41
C GLY A 11 25.99 8.50 6.07
N LYS A 12 26.02 8.39 7.41
CA LYS A 12 24.95 7.82 8.24
C LYS A 12 23.65 8.60 8.03
N SER A 13 22.73 8.06 7.23
CA SER A 13 21.36 8.56 7.14
C SER A 13 20.61 8.21 8.44
N LYS A 14 20.43 9.21 9.31
CA LYS A 14 19.62 9.10 10.53
C LYS A 14 18.16 8.81 10.15
N GLY A 15 17.69 7.60 10.40
CA GLY A 15 16.29 7.22 10.24
C GLY A 15 15.38 8.07 11.12
N LYS A 16 14.50 8.85 10.49
CA LYS A 16 13.37 9.51 11.15
C LYS A 16 12.52 8.43 11.83
N LYS A 17 12.46 8.45 13.17
CA LYS A 17 11.50 7.65 13.94
C LYS A 17 10.10 8.16 13.63
N ALA A 18 9.27 7.34 12.99
CA ALA A 18 7.85 7.63 12.80
C ALA A 18 7.16 7.61 14.18
N SER A 19 6.69 8.77 14.63
CA SER A 19 5.84 8.94 15.80
C SER A 19 4.48 8.26 15.55
N ALA A 20 4.05 7.39 16.46
CA ALA A 20 2.69 6.84 16.44
C ALA A 20 1.65 7.99 16.47
N PRO A 21 0.57 7.92 15.69
CA PRO A 21 -0.41 9.00 15.63
C PRO A 21 -1.17 9.09 16.95
N ARG A 22 -1.15 10.28 17.57
CA ARG A 22 -2.07 10.66 18.63
C ARG A 22 -3.35 11.15 17.96
N GLY A 23 -4.37 10.31 17.92
CA GLY A 23 -5.68 10.62 17.35
C GLY A 23 -6.41 9.33 17.02
N GLY A 24 -7.65 9.17 17.49
CA GLY A 24 -8.42 7.92 17.47
C GLY A 24 -8.88 7.39 16.11
N GLY A 25 -8.18 7.76 15.02
CA GLY A 25 -8.40 7.18 13.69
C GLY A 25 -7.47 5.99 13.42
N PRO A 26 -7.82 5.11 12.46
CA PRO A 26 -6.97 3.98 12.09
C PRO A 26 -5.60 4.48 11.59
N ALA A 27 -4.53 3.94 12.18
CA ALA A 27 -3.18 4.34 11.83
C ALA A 27 -2.77 3.72 10.49
N VAL A 28 -2.82 4.51 9.42
CA VAL A 28 -2.43 4.10 8.07
C VAL A 28 -0.90 3.94 7.98
N ILE A 29 -0.46 2.78 7.51
CA ILE A 29 0.97 2.44 7.38
C ILE A 29 1.43 2.67 5.94
N ALA A 30 0.65 2.16 4.98
CA ALA A 30 1.00 2.20 3.57
C ALA A 30 -0.26 2.32 2.73
N THR A 31 -0.19 3.09 1.65
CA THR A 31 -1.27 3.28 0.69
C THR A 31 -0.75 3.02 -0.71
N ASN A 32 -1.49 2.22 -1.49
CA ASN A 32 -1.18 1.95 -2.89
C ASN A 32 -1.75 3.07 -3.77
N ARG A 33 -0.95 4.11 -3.99
CA ARG A 33 -1.33 5.24 -4.86
C ARG A 33 -1.41 4.84 -6.33
N LYS A 34 -0.60 3.85 -6.74
CA LYS A 34 -0.58 3.32 -8.10
C LYS A 34 -1.88 2.60 -8.44
N ALA A 35 -2.41 1.79 -7.51
CA ALA A 35 -3.68 1.09 -7.71
C ALA A 35 -4.85 2.01 -8.11
N ARG A 36 -5.01 3.15 -7.42
CA ARG A 36 -6.07 4.14 -7.73
C ARG A 36 -5.90 4.83 -9.09
N HIS A 37 -4.68 4.83 -9.63
CA HIS A 37 -4.41 5.39 -10.94
C HIS A 37 -4.67 4.35 -12.03
N ASP A 38 -4.15 3.14 -11.86
CA ASP A 38 -4.10 2.11 -12.90
C ASP A 38 -5.40 1.30 -13.02
N TYR A 39 -6.25 1.29 -11.99
CA TYR A 39 -7.47 0.49 -11.95
C TYR A 39 -8.71 1.32 -11.59
N HIS A 40 -9.85 0.92 -12.15
CA HIS A 40 -11.18 1.27 -11.62
C HIS A 40 -11.50 0.35 -10.45
N ILE A 41 -11.76 0.93 -9.29
CA ILE A 41 -12.18 0.21 -8.09
C ILE A 41 -13.69 -0.01 -8.18
N LEU A 42 -14.13 -1.26 -8.12
CA LEU A 42 -15.54 -1.62 -8.15
C LEU A 42 -16.08 -1.77 -6.72
N ASP A 43 -15.49 -2.71 -5.98
CA ASP A 43 -15.86 -3.02 -4.60
C ASP A 43 -14.61 -3.03 -3.72
N THR A 44 -14.78 -2.75 -2.43
CA THR A 44 -13.72 -2.82 -1.41
C THR A 44 -14.14 -3.72 -0.26
N TYR A 45 -13.16 -4.44 0.29
CA TYR A 45 -13.32 -5.43 1.35
C TYR A 45 -12.26 -5.21 2.42
N GLU A 46 -12.66 -5.27 3.69
CA GLU A 46 -11.71 -5.27 4.80
C GLU A 46 -11.25 -6.69 5.10
N CYS A 47 -9.94 -6.91 5.09
CA CYS A 47 -9.33 -8.21 5.34
C CYS A 47 -8.38 -8.15 6.53
N GLY A 48 -8.36 -9.20 7.36
CA GLY A 48 -7.24 -9.41 8.29
C GLY A 48 -6.00 -9.95 7.56
N VAL A 49 -4.79 -9.62 8.02
CA VAL A 49 -3.54 -10.18 7.45
C VAL A 49 -2.87 -11.10 8.47
N VAL A 50 -2.53 -12.33 8.07
CA VAL A 50 -1.78 -13.25 8.92
C VAL A 50 -0.30 -12.88 8.90
N LEU A 51 0.17 -12.31 10.02
CA LEU A 51 1.54 -11.82 10.19
C LEU A 51 2.34 -12.65 11.19
N VAL A 52 3.66 -12.58 11.08
CA VAL A 52 4.60 -13.09 12.09
C VAL A 52 5.08 -11.93 12.96
N GLY A 53 5.48 -12.19 14.21
CA GLY A 53 5.85 -11.16 15.18
C GLY A 53 6.92 -10.17 14.70
N THR A 54 7.91 -10.62 13.92
CA THR A 54 8.96 -9.75 13.36
C THR A 54 8.41 -8.75 12.33
N GLU A 55 7.36 -9.12 11.58
CA GLU A 55 6.69 -8.23 10.63
C GLU A 55 5.89 -7.16 11.35
N VAL A 56 5.18 -7.52 12.42
CA VAL A 56 4.44 -6.55 13.23
C VAL A 56 5.36 -5.46 13.75
N LYS A 57 6.60 -5.83 14.15
CA LYS A 57 7.61 -4.86 14.58
C LYS A 57 8.08 -3.96 13.44
N ALA A 58 8.38 -4.51 12.26
CA ALA A 58 8.75 -3.72 11.08
C ALA A 58 7.64 -2.76 10.63
N LEU A 59 6.39 -3.21 10.65
CA LEU A 59 5.21 -2.41 10.31
C LEU A 59 4.94 -1.28 11.30
N ARG A 60 5.21 -1.50 12.60
CA ARG A 60 5.14 -0.45 13.62
C ARG A 60 6.21 0.63 13.45
N GLU A 61 7.31 0.33 12.76
CA GLU A 61 8.28 1.34 12.32
C GLU A 61 7.82 2.09 11.05
N GLY A 62 6.62 1.82 10.54
CA GLY A 62 6.04 2.50 9.37
C GLY A 62 6.57 2.00 8.03
N LYS A 63 7.17 0.81 7.99
CA LYS A 63 7.83 0.30 6.79
C LYS A 63 6.98 -0.77 6.09
N ALA A 64 6.41 -0.43 4.94
CA ALA A 64 5.79 -1.38 4.00
C ALA A 64 5.66 -0.76 2.61
N SER A 65 5.65 -1.60 1.58
CA SER A 65 5.34 -1.18 0.20
C SER A 65 4.33 -2.12 -0.45
N LEU A 66 3.32 -1.52 -1.09
CA LEU A 66 2.19 -2.19 -1.76
C LEU A 66 2.27 -2.11 -3.29
N VAL A 67 3.32 -1.51 -3.87
CA VAL A 67 3.35 -1.10 -5.29
C VAL A 67 3.12 -2.26 -6.27
N ASP A 68 3.67 -3.43 -5.98
CA ASP A 68 3.57 -4.64 -6.82
C ASP A 68 2.74 -5.74 -6.14
N ALA A 69 2.00 -5.39 -5.10
CA ALA A 69 1.21 -6.35 -4.35
C ALA A 69 -0.14 -6.62 -5.05
N TYR A 70 -0.55 -7.89 -5.06
CA TYR A 70 -1.83 -8.36 -5.59
C TYR A 70 -2.30 -9.55 -4.78
N ALA A 71 -3.59 -9.85 -4.82
CA ALA A 71 -4.13 -11.03 -4.16
C ALA A 71 -4.57 -12.11 -5.17
N THR A 72 -4.38 -13.37 -4.81
CA THR A 72 -4.86 -14.54 -5.54
C THR A 72 -5.83 -15.33 -4.67
N ILE A 73 -6.75 -16.03 -5.31
CA ILE A 73 -7.65 -16.96 -4.63
C ILE A 73 -7.19 -18.37 -5.00
N ASP A 74 -6.59 -19.06 -4.05
CA ASP A 74 -6.04 -20.40 -4.23
C ASP A 74 -6.72 -21.35 -3.24
N ALA A 75 -7.31 -22.44 -3.73
CA ALA A 75 -7.99 -23.46 -2.92
C ALA A 75 -9.06 -22.92 -1.93
N GLY A 76 -9.78 -21.85 -2.31
CA GLY A 76 -10.81 -21.26 -1.45
C GLY A 76 -10.28 -20.36 -0.34
N GLU A 77 -9.01 -19.97 -0.43
CA GLU A 77 -8.36 -19.01 0.48
C GLU A 77 -7.77 -17.85 -0.32
N VAL A 78 -7.68 -16.69 0.31
CA VAL A 78 -7.13 -15.48 -0.33
C VAL A 78 -5.70 -15.26 0.15
N TRP A 79 -4.79 -15.10 -0.80
CA TRP A 79 -3.36 -14.95 -0.55
C TRP A 79 -2.86 -13.63 -1.11
N LEU A 80 -2.24 -12.82 -0.25
CA LEU A 80 -1.56 -11.59 -0.62
C LEU A 80 -0.11 -11.89 -1.04
N ARG A 81 0.20 -11.58 -2.29
CA ARG A 81 1.52 -11.75 -2.93
C ARG A 81 2.13 -10.38 -3.22
N GLY A 82 3.45 -10.33 -3.33
CA GLY A 82 4.17 -9.09 -3.69
C GLY A 82 4.22 -8.01 -2.61
N LEU A 83 3.57 -8.18 -1.45
CA LEU A 83 3.71 -7.27 -0.32
C LEU A 83 5.15 -7.31 0.20
N HIS A 84 5.81 -6.14 0.19
CA HIS A 84 7.15 -5.98 0.71
C HIS A 84 7.14 -5.35 2.10
N ILE A 85 7.49 -6.15 3.11
CA ILE A 85 7.77 -5.71 4.47
C ILE A 85 9.26 -5.93 4.70
N PRO A 86 10.07 -4.89 4.95
CA PRO A 86 11.49 -5.11 5.19
C PRO A 86 11.70 -5.84 6.51
N GLU A 87 12.82 -6.54 6.61
CA GLU A 87 13.23 -7.19 7.84
C GLU A 87 13.34 -6.20 9.00
N TYR A 88 13.07 -6.70 10.20
CA TYR A 88 13.25 -5.92 11.41
C TYR A 88 14.75 -5.85 11.73
N SER A 89 15.30 -4.63 11.76
CA SER A 89 16.75 -4.41 11.94
C SER A 89 17.27 -4.82 13.33
N ARG A 90 16.37 -4.95 14.31
CA ARG A 90 16.67 -5.48 15.65
C ARG A 90 16.16 -6.91 15.82
N GLY A 91 15.96 -7.62 14.71
CA GLY A 91 15.63 -9.04 14.68
C GLY A 91 16.87 -9.91 14.75
N ASN A 92 16.69 -11.16 15.16
CA ASN A 92 17.72 -12.20 15.15
C ASN A 92 17.66 -12.96 13.81
N TYR A 93 18.44 -14.04 13.66
CA TYR A 93 18.43 -14.90 12.46
C TYR A 93 17.05 -15.46 12.07
N TRP A 94 16.09 -15.45 13.00
CA TRP A 94 14.68 -15.81 12.77
C TRP A 94 13.85 -14.71 12.07
N ASN A 95 14.47 -13.91 11.21
CA ASN A 95 13.76 -12.89 10.43
C ASN A 95 12.87 -13.53 9.36
N HIS A 96 11.81 -12.81 8.99
CA HIS A 96 10.91 -13.22 7.93
C HIS A 96 11.47 -12.83 6.57
N THR A 97 11.16 -13.60 5.52
CA THR A 97 11.45 -13.18 4.15
C THR A 97 10.58 -11.97 3.78
N PRO A 98 11.15 -10.86 3.26
CA PRO A 98 10.38 -9.62 3.02
C PRO A 98 9.14 -9.76 2.15
N ARG A 99 9.24 -10.58 1.10
CA ARG A 99 8.18 -10.81 0.10
C ARG A 99 7.42 -12.13 0.30
N ARG A 100 7.40 -12.66 1.53
CA ARG A 100 6.63 -13.89 1.81
C ARG A 100 5.15 -13.72 1.44
N VAL A 101 4.53 -14.80 0.99
CA VAL A 101 3.08 -14.83 0.73
C VAL A 101 2.34 -14.84 2.07
N ARG A 102 1.27 -14.04 2.18
CA ARG A 102 0.51 -13.87 3.42
C ARG A 102 -0.95 -14.20 3.20
N LYS A 103 -1.53 -15.01 4.07
CA LYS A 103 -2.96 -15.31 4.03
C LYS A 103 -3.78 -14.10 4.46
N LEU A 104 -4.84 -13.80 3.72
CA LEU A 104 -5.86 -12.83 4.07
C LEU A 104 -7.05 -13.55 4.71
N LEU A 105 -7.59 -12.94 5.75
CA LEU A 105 -8.75 -13.44 6.50
C LEU A 105 -9.98 -12.66 6.05
N LEU A 106 -10.88 -13.34 5.35
CA LEU A 106 -12.18 -12.86 4.88
C LEU A 106 -13.27 -13.85 5.29
N HIS A 107 -14.54 -13.41 5.26
CA HIS A 107 -15.66 -14.32 5.46
C HIS A 107 -15.84 -15.26 4.26
N ARG A 108 -16.29 -16.50 4.52
CA ARG A 108 -16.46 -17.51 3.46
C ARG A 108 -17.34 -17.03 2.29
N ARG A 109 -18.45 -16.35 2.61
CA ARG A 109 -19.38 -15.78 1.60
C ARG A 109 -18.71 -14.73 0.71
N GLU A 110 -17.80 -13.93 1.28
CA GLU A 110 -17.05 -12.92 0.52
C GLU A 110 -16.06 -13.60 -0.43
N ILE A 111 -15.36 -14.64 0.03
CA ILE A 111 -14.43 -15.41 -0.80
C ILE A 111 -15.15 -16.05 -1.97
N ASP A 112 -16.31 -16.68 -1.74
CA ASP A 112 -17.08 -17.32 -2.80
C ASP A 112 -17.59 -16.29 -3.83
N SER A 113 -18.03 -15.11 -3.39
CA SER A 113 -18.41 -13.99 -4.26
C SER A 113 -17.24 -13.48 -5.10
N LEU A 114 -16.08 -13.25 -4.47
CA LEU A 114 -14.87 -12.80 -5.15
C LEU A 114 -14.36 -13.85 -6.15
N MET A 115 -14.45 -15.13 -5.82
CA MET A 115 -14.05 -16.23 -6.69
C MET A 115 -14.85 -16.25 -7.99
N GLY A 116 -16.17 -16.01 -7.93
CA GLY A 116 -17.01 -15.84 -9.12
C GLY A 116 -16.53 -14.66 -9.97
N LYS A 117 -16.44 -13.47 -9.37
CA LYS A 117 -16.09 -12.23 -10.09
C LYS A 117 -14.69 -12.25 -10.72
N VAL A 118 -13.71 -12.89 -10.07
CA VAL A 118 -12.34 -13.01 -10.58
C VAL A 118 -12.27 -14.03 -11.74
N ARG A 119 -13.07 -15.10 -11.70
CA ARG A 119 -13.13 -16.11 -12.77
C ARG A 119 -13.68 -15.57 -14.09
N ASP A 120 -14.51 -14.54 -14.05
CA ASP A 120 -15.02 -13.84 -15.23
C ASP A 120 -13.90 -13.15 -16.06
N GLY A 121 -12.65 -13.15 -15.56
CA GLY A 121 -11.44 -12.83 -16.31
C GLY A 121 -11.10 -11.34 -16.45
N ASN A 122 -12.03 -10.45 -16.08
CA ASN A 122 -11.86 -9.01 -16.22
C ASN A 122 -11.55 -8.26 -14.91
N HIS A 123 -11.41 -8.99 -13.80
CA HIS A 123 -11.22 -8.42 -12.49
C HIS A 123 -9.97 -8.95 -11.80
N THR A 124 -9.30 -8.06 -11.09
CA THR A 124 -8.08 -8.34 -10.32
C THR A 124 -8.28 -7.88 -8.88
N LEU A 125 -7.67 -8.60 -7.93
CA LEU A 125 -7.67 -8.21 -6.54
C LEU A 125 -6.40 -7.42 -6.21
N VAL A 126 -6.57 -6.16 -5.82
CA VAL A 126 -5.47 -5.22 -5.58
C VAL A 126 -5.60 -4.62 -4.17
N PRO A 127 -4.55 -4.65 -3.34
CA PRO A 127 -4.58 -4.01 -2.03
C PRO A 127 -4.49 -2.48 -2.17
N LEU A 128 -5.37 -1.76 -1.49
CA LEU A 128 -5.43 -0.29 -1.52
C LEU A 128 -4.66 0.34 -0.36
N GLN A 129 -4.80 -0.18 0.85
CA GLN A 129 -4.13 0.35 2.03
C GLN A 129 -3.97 -0.69 3.13
N LEU A 130 -2.94 -0.49 3.94
CA LEU A 130 -2.69 -1.22 5.17
C LEU A 130 -2.80 -0.25 6.36
N TYR A 131 -3.59 -0.63 7.36
CA TYR A 131 -3.83 0.20 8.54
C TYR A 131 -3.99 -0.66 9.79
N PHE A 132 -3.72 -0.06 10.96
CA PHE A 132 -3.97 -0.69 12.24
C PHE A 132 -5.36 -0.32 12.78
N VAL A 133 -6.10 -1.32 13.22
CA VAL A 133 -7.33 -1.19 14.04
C VAL A 133 -7.15 -2.07 15.26
N ASP A 134 -7.32 -1.51 16.46
CA ASP A 134 -7.19 -2.24 17.74
C ASP A 134 -5.93 -3.11 17.85
N GLY A 135 -4.82 -2.57 17.33
CA GLY A 135 -3.51 -3.25 17.34
C GLY A 135 -3.34 -4.39 16.33
N LYS A 136 -4.37 -4.71 15.53
CA LYS A 136 -4.33 -5.71 14.44
C LYS A 136 -4.16 -5.02 13.08
N LEU A 137 -3.41 -5.66 12.17
CA LEU A 137 -3.25 -5.15 10.81
C LEU A 137 -4.47 -5.54 9.97
N LYS A 138 -5.07 -4.54 9.34
CA LYS A 138 -6.11 -4.67 8.32
C LYS A 138 -5.57 -4.26 6.96
N CYS A 139 -6.04 -4.96 5.93
CA CYS A 139 -5.81 -4.66 4.53
C CYS A 139 -7.14 -4.34 3.87
N GLU A 140 -7.24 -3.16 3.27
CA GLU A 140 -8.34 -2.87 2.34
C GLU A 140 -7.99 -3.49 0.99
N LEU A 141 -8.76 -4.48 0.58
CA LEU A 141 -8.62 -5.18 -0.69
C LEU A 141 -9.71 -4.70 -1.65
N ALA A 142 -9.33 -4.34 -2.88
CA ALA A 142 -10.27 -3.93 -3.91
C ALA A 142 -10.42 -5.01 -4.98
N LEU A 143 -11.67 -5.23 -5.39
CA LEU A 143 -11.96 -5.80 -6.69
C LEU A 143 -11.85 -4.68 -7.72
N ALA A 144 -10.94 -4.83 -8.67
CA ALA A 144 -10.58 -3.76 -9.58
C ALA A 144 -10.51 -4.23 -11.02
N ARG A 145 -10.83 -3.33 -11.96
CA ARG A 145 -10.71 -3.54 -13.40
C ARG A 145 -9.61 -2.62 -13.93
N GLY A 146 -8.72 -3.14 -14.78
CA GLY A 146 -7.66 -2.32 -15.38
C GLY A 146 -8.24 -1.19 -16.23
N LYS A 147 -7.71 0.04 -16.08
CA LYS A 147 -8.10 1.17 -16.93
C LYS A 147 -7.48 1.05 -18.31
N GLN A 148 -8.20 1.49 -19.33
CA GLN A 148 -7.61 1.68 -20.65
C GLN A 148 -6.72 2.94 -20.66
N ASP A 149 -5.79 3.02 -21.61
CA ASP A 149 -4.87 4.15 -21.68
C ASP A 149 -5.58 5.48 -21.99
N TYR A 150 -6.72 5.41 -22.68
CA TYR A 150 -7.61 6.55 -22.89
C TYR A 150 -8.13 7.09 -21.55
N ASP A 151 -8.67 6.23 -20.70
CA ASP A 151 -9.20 6.60 -19.38
C ASP A 151 -8.12 7.19 -18.48
N LYS A 152 -6.91 6.61 -18.51
CA LYS A 152 -5.76 7.14 -17.76
C LYS A 152 -5.41 8.57 -18.19
N ARG A 153 -5.40 8.85 -19.49
CA ARG A 153 -5.12 10.21 -20.02
C ARG A 153 -6.18 11.21 -19.57
N GLN A 154 -7.46 10.83 -19.62
CA GLN A 154 -8.55 11.69 -19.13
C GLN A 154 -8.43 11.98 -17.64
N ASP A 155 -8.13 10.96 -16.83
CA ASP A 155 -7.93 11.12 -15.38
C ASP A 155 -6.77 12.06 -15.05
N ILE A 156 -5.66 11.95 -15.78
CA ILE A 156 -4.50 12.83 -15.62
C ILE A 156 -4.87 14.27 -15.99
N LYS A 157 -5.57 14.47 -17.11
CA LYS A 157 -6.01 15.79 -17.57
C LYS A 157 -6.91 16.46 -16.53
N ARG A 158 -7.99 15.77 -16.12
CA ARG A 158 -8.93 16.24 -15.09
C ARG A 158 -8.22 16.59 -13.78
N ARG A 159 -7.34 15.73 -13.28
CA ARG A 159 -6.60 15.99 -12.04
C ARG A 159 -5.65 17.20 -12.16
N THR A 160 -5.13 17.45 -13.35
CA THR A 160 -4.27 18.61 -13.60
C THR A 160 -5.09 19.90 -13.58
N GLU A 161 -6.23 19.91 -14.29
CA GLU A 161 -7.18 21.03 -14.30
C GLU A 161 -7.69 21.36 -12.88
N GLU A 162 -8.12 20.34 -12.12
CA GLU A 162 -8.56 20.51 -10.73
C GLU A 162 -7.47 21.13 -9.85
N ARG A 163 -6.21 20.71 -10.01
CA ARG A 163 -5.08 21.26 -9.26
C ARG A 163 -4.78 22.71 -9.63
N GLU A 164 -4.95 23.09 -10.89
CA GLU A 164 -4.77 24.46 -11.36
C GLU A 164 -5.85 25.38 -10.78
N VAL A 165 -7.11 24.97 -10.86
CA VAL A 165 -8.24 25.69 -10.25
C VAL A 165 -8.02 25.91 -8.75
N VAL A 166 -7.67 24.86 -8.00
CA VAL A 166 -7.39 24.96 -6.56
C VAL A 166 -6.22 25.90 -6.26
N ARG A 167 -5.16 25.86 -7.08
CA ARG A 167 -4.00 26.77 -6.93
C ARG A 167 -4.37 28.22 -7.19
N GLU A 168 -5.17 28.50 -8.22
CA GLU A 168 -5.62 29.85 -8.54
C GLU A 168 -6.53 30.43 -7.47
N LEU A 169 -7.52 29.64 -7.00
CA LEU A 169 -8.38 30.02 -5.89
C LEU A 169 -7.57 30.29 -4.61
N GLY A 170 -6.61 29.41 -4.29
CA GLY A 170 -5.72 29.60 -3.13
C GLY A 170 -4.86 30.87 -3.22
N ARG A 171 -4.37 31.22 -4.42
CA ARG A 171 -3.63 32.48 -4.66
C ARG A 171 -4.53 33.71 -4.44
N LYS A 172 -5.76 33.68 -4.98
CA LYS A 172 -6.75 34.77 -4.79
C LYS A 172 -7.10 34.96 -3.30
N ILE A 173 -7.39 33.88 -2.58
CA ILE A 173 -7.73 33.93 -1.15
C ILE A 173 -6.54 34.41 -0.30
N LYS A 174 -5.31 33.98 -0.60
CA LYS A 174 -4.12 34.43 0.13
C LYS A 174 -3.79 35.91 -0.12
N GLY A 175 -4.12 36.44 -1.29
CA GLY A 175 -3.98 37.86 -1.62
C GLY A 175 -5.08 38.78 -1.06
N MET A 176 -6.20 38.23 -0.59
CA MET A 176 -7.32 38.98 -0.01
C MET A 176 -7.21 39.23 1.51
N LYS A 177 -6.11 38.85 2.16
CA LYS A 177 -5.85 39.28 3.54
C LYS A 177 -5.33 40.73 3.54
N GLY A 178 -6.27 41.67 3.44
CA GLY A 178 -6.14 43.07 3.82
C GLY A 178 -7.09 43.34 4.98
#